data_AF-A0AAD8EX40-F1
#
_entry.id   AF-A0AAD8EX40-F1
#
_cell.length_a   1.000
_cell.length_b   1.000
_cell.length_c   1.000
_cell.angle_alpha   90.00
_cell.angle_beta   90.00
_cell.angle_gamma   90.00
#
_symmetry.space_group_name_H-M   'P 1'
#
loop_
_entity.id
_entity.type
_entity.pdbx_description
1 polymer ?
#
loop_
_entity_poly.entity_id
_entity_poly.type
_entity_poly.pdbx_seq_one_letter_code
_entity_poly.pdbx_strand_id
1 'polypeptide(L)'
;YHQAIQAMECLGLIGFFLALLFLFLYVFANSCRRRDILQAVTALAFAGLAFACIGFAIFGSSTNIENHRGYGGQVGWSMGLAIGGAILYAIGGIMLIVQQIR
;
A
#
# COMPACT_ATOMS: atom_id res chain seq x y z
N TYR A 1 -15.00 14.14 -2.00
CA TYR A 1 -14.00 13.16 -1.49
C TYR A 1 -13.01 12.66 -2.53
N HIS A 2 -13.31 12.75 -3.84
CA HIS A 2 -12.45 12.19 -4.89
C HIS A 2 -10.98 12.64 -4.88
N GLN A 3 -10.69 13.94 -4.68
CA GLN A 3 -9.31 14.43 -4.62
C GLN A 3 -8.53 13.88 -3.41
N ALA A 4 -9.18 13.72 -2.26
CA ALA A 4 -8.55 13.17 -1.07
C ALA A 4 -8.27 11.67 -1.22
N ILE A 5 -9.22 10.92 -1.80
CA ILE A 5 -9.04 9.49 -2.10
C ILE A 5 -7.85 9.31 -3.06
N GLN A 6 -7.82 10.08 -4.16
CA GLN A 6 -6.73 10.02 -5.14
C GLN A 6 -5.36 10.36 -4.52
N ALA A 7 -5.30 11.37 -3.63
CA ALA A 7 -4.07 11.72 -2.95
C ALA A 7 -3.55 10.59 -2.04
N MET A 8 -4.44 9.93 -1.27
CA MET A 8 -4.06 8.84 -0.38
C MET A 8 -3.60 7.59 -1.14
N GLU A 9 -4.29 7.23 -2.21
CA GLU A 9 -3.87 6.13 -3.10
C GLU A 9 -2.52 6.43 -3.78
N CYS A 10 -2.30 7.67 -4.23
CA CYS A 10 -1.01 8.09 -4.79
C CYS A 10 0.12 8.01 -3.75
N LEU A 11 -0.10 8.44 -2.50
CA LEU A 11 0.89 8.31 -1.44
C LEU A 11 1.21 6.84 -1.14
N GLY A 12 0.20 5.97 -1.14
CA GLY A 12 0.38 4.51 -1.03
C GLY A 12 1.26 3.95 -2.16
N LEU A 13 0.97 4.34 -3.41
CA LEU A 13 1.75 3.93 -4.59
C LEU A 13 3.20 4.44 -4.57
N ILE A 14 3.42 5.69 -4.13
CA ILE A 14 4.77 6.25 -4.00
C ILE A 14 5.57 5.47 -2.94
N GLY A 15 4.93 5.16 -1.80
CA GLY A 15 5.54 4.32 -0.76
C GLY A 15 5.90 2.93 -1.28
N PHE A 16 5.01 2.30 -2.04
CA PHE A 16 5.25 1.02 -2.70
C PHE A 16 6.43 1.06 -3.68
N PHE A 17 6.46 2.08 -4.54
CA PHE A 17 7.53 2.23 -5.52
C PHE A 17 8.90 2.45 -4.86
N LEU A 18 8.95 3.28 -3.82
CA LEU A 18 10.16 3.49 -3.03
C LEU A 18 10.61 2.19 -2.35
N ALA A 19 9.70 1.45 -1.73
CA ALA A 19 10.01 0.18 -1.10
C ALA A 19 10.58 -0.83 -2.11
N LEU A 20 10.01 -0.94 -3.32
CA LEU A 20 10.54 -1.77 -4.39
C LEU A 20 11.92 -1.31 -4.86
N LEU A 21 12.14 -0.01 -5.02
CA LEU A 21 13.42 0.54 -5.45
C LEU A 21 14.53 0.20 -4.44
N PHE A 22 14.26 0.39 -3.14
CA PHE A 22 15.22 0.03 -2.10
C PHE A 22 15.44 -1.48 -1.99
N LEU A 23 14.39 -2.29 -2.17
CA LEU A 23 14.52 -3.75 -2.20
C LEU A 23 15.38 -4.21 -3.39
N PHE A 24 15.19 -3.58 -4.56
CA PHE A 24 15.98 -3.84 -5.76
C PHE A 24 17.46 -3.49 -5.51
N LEU A 25 17.74 -2.31 -4.93
CA LEU A 25 19.09 -1.94 -4.53
C LEU A 25 19.69 -2.93 -3.52
N TYR A 26 18.91 -3.41 -2.55
CA TYR A 26 19.36 -4.40 -1.58
C TYR A 26 19.77 -5.73 -2.22
N VAL A 27 19.04 -6.19 -3.25
CA VAL A 27 19.30 -7.46 -3.94
C VAL A 27 20.49 -7.35 -4.90
N PHE A 28 20.59 -6.25 -5.66
CA PHE A 28 21.56 -6.13 -6.75
C PHE A 28 22.86 -5.38 -6.36
N ALA A 29 22.81 -4.49 -5.38
CA ALA A 29 23.99 -3.75 -4.94
C ALA A 29 24.55 -4.34 -3.63
N ASN A 30 25.64 -5.10 -3.73
CA ASN A 30 26.32 -5.69 -2.56
C ASN A 30 26.69 -4.63 -1.50
N SER A 31 26.99 -3.40 -1.91
CA SER A 31 27.28 -2.28 -0.99
C SER A 31 26.07 -1.86 -0.14
N CYS A 32 24.84 -2.14 -0.60
CA CYS A 32 23.57 -1.81 0.04
C CYS A 32 22.98 -2.98 0.83
N ARG A 33 23.68 -4.11 0.94
CA ARG A 33 23.20 -5.31 1.65
C ARG A 33 23.39 -5.18 3.16
N ARG A 34 22.76 -4.17 3.75
CA ARG A 34 22.78 -3.88 5.20
C ARG A 34 21.40 -4.11 5.82
N ARG A 35 21.38 -4.55 7.08
CA ARG A 35 20.14 -4.76 7.84
C ARG A 35 19.33 -3.46 7.99
N ASP A 36 19.99 -2.31 8.09
CA ASP A 36 19.34 -0.99 8.18
C ASP A 36 18.49 -0.67 6.95
N ILE A 37 18.94 -1.07 5.75
CA ILE A 37 18.20 -0.86 4.50
C ILE A 37 16.98 -1.78 4.46
N LEU A 38 17.11 -3.02 4.92
CA LEU A 38 15.95 -3.91 5.04
C LEU A 38 14.91 -3.34 6.01
N GLN A 39 15.34 -2.72 7.12
CA GLN A 39 14.46 -2.03 8.08
C GLN A 39 13.74 -0.84 7.44
N ALA A 40 14.46 0.00 6.70
CA ALA A 40 13.87 1.12 5.98
C ALA A 40 12.82 0.65 4.94
N VAL A 41 13.13 -0.40 4.16
CA VAL A 41 12.19 -0.99 3.18
C VAL A 41 10.92 -1.48 3.89
N THR A 42 11.06 -2.21 4.99
CA THR A 42 9.91 -2.69 5.75
C THR A 42 9.06 -1.53 6.29
N ALA A 43 9.68 -0.50 6.87
CA ALA A 43 8.96 0.66 7.37
C ALA A 43 8.19 1.39 6.25
N LEU A 44 8.83 1.60 5.09
CA LEU A 44 8.19 2.16 3.90
C LEU A 44 7.05 1.28 3.39
N ALA A 45 7.21 -0.04 3.46
CA ALA A 45 6.19 -0.98 3.03
C ALA A 45 4.91 -0.88 3.87
N PHE A 46 5.05 -0.86 5.20
CA PHE A 46 3.91 -0.69 6.11
C PHE A 46 3.31 0.71 6.06
N ALA A 47 4.13 1.76 5.88
CA ALA A 47 3.63 3.11 5.70
C ALA A 47 2.76 3.22 4.43
N GLY A 48 3.22 2.69 3.30
CA GLY A 48 2.45 2.63 2.06
C GLY A 48 1.14 1.86 2.21
N LEU A 49 1.17 0.73 2.92
CA LEU A 49 -0.02 -0.07 3.21
C LEU A 49 -1.03 0.71 4.06
N ALA A 50 -0.56 1.43 5.09
CA ALA A 50 -1.43 2.25 5.94
C ALA A 50 -2.14 3.34 5.13
N PHE A 51 -1.44 4.04 4.24
CA PHE A 51 -2.03 5.05 3.37
C PHE A 51 -3.07 4.46 2.40
N ALA A 52 -2.80 3.28 1.81
CA ALA A 52 -3.76 2.57 0.96
C ALA A 52 -5.02 2.16 1.74
N CYS A 53 -4.87 1.61 2.95
CA CYS A 53 -6.00 1.26 3.82
C CYS A 53 -6.87 2.48 4.16
N ILE A 54 -6.26 3.65 4.42
CA ILE A 54 -7.00 4.89 4.67
C ILE A 54 -7.74 5.34 3.40
N GLY A 55 -7.11 5.25 2.23
CA GLY A 55 -7.76 5.54 0.94
C GLY A 55 -9.00 4.67 0.70
N PHE A 56 -8.88 3.36 0.95
CA PHE A 56 -10.01 2.42 0.87
C PHE A 56 -11.11 2.72 1.90
N ALA A 57 -10.75 3.08 3.13
CA ALA A 57 -11.72 3.42 4.17
C ALA A 57 -12.53 4.67 3.78
N ILE A 58 -11.89 5.71 3.25
CA ILE A 58 -12.54 6.94 2.80
C ILE A 58 -13.42 6.68 1.56
N PHE A 59 -12.96 5.83 0.63
CA PHE A 59 -13.76 5.43 -0.53
C PHE A 59 -15.01 4.63 -0.10
N GLY A 60 -14.83 3.67 0.82
CA GLY A 60 -15.92 2.87 1.38
C GLY A 60 -16.94 3.69 2.16
N SER A 61 -16.51 4.72 2.90
CA SER A 61 -17.43 5.63 3.59
C SER A 61 -18.19 6.53 2.61
N SER A 62 -17.53 7.03 1.55
CA SER A 62 -18.16 7.87 0.52
C SER A 62 -19.25 7.11 -0.26
N THR A 63 -18.95 5.87 -0.67
CA THR A 63 -19.89 5.02 -1.42
C THR A 63 -21.07 4.55 -0.59
N ASN A 64 -20.90 4.30 0.71
CA ASN A 64 -22.01 4.04 1.63
C ASN A 64 -22.97 5.23 1.74
N ILE A 65 -22.43 6.45 1.84
CA ILE A 65 -23.24 7.68 1.90
C ILE A 65 -24.03 7.89 0.60
N GLU A 66 -23.42 7.62 -0.56
CA GLU A 66 -24.08 7.71 -1.86
C GLU A 66 -25.21 6.68 -2.02
N ASN A 67 -24.97 5.43 -1.61
CA ASN A 67 -25.99 4.39 -1.59
C ASN A 67 -27.16 4.73 -0.65
N HIS A 68 -26.88 5.31 0.52
CA HIS A 68 -27.92 5.76 1.46
C HIS A 68 -28.75 6.94 0.91
N ARG A 69 -28.19 7.72 -0.03
CA ARG A 69 -28.88 8.81 -0.72
C ARG A 69 -29.66 8.36 -1.96
N GLY A 70 -29.75 7.06 -2.22
CA GLY A 70 -30.51 6.49 -3.35
C GLY A 70 -29.78 6.53 -4.70
N TYR A 71 -28.55 7.04 -4.74
CA TYR A 71 -27.67 6.93 -5.90
C TYR A 71 -26.95 5.59 -5.77
N GLY A 72 -27.46 4.54 -6.42
CA GLY A 72 -26.86 3.22 -6.44
C GLY A 72 -25.45 3.23 -7.04
N GLY A 73 -24.45 3.55 -6.23
CA GLY A 73 -23.06 3.61 -6.64
C GLY A 73 -22.50 2.20 -6.81
N GLN A 74 -22.20 1.80 -8.05
CA GLN A 74 -21.53 0.53 -8.32
C GLN A 74 -20.03 0.65 -8.03
N VAL A 75 -19.51 -0.25 -7.18
CA VAL A 75 -18.07 -0.38 -6.94
C VAL A 75 -17.43 -1.03 -8.16
N GLY A 76 -16.47 -0.34 -8.78
CA GLY A 76 -15.75 -0.86 -9.94
C GLY A 76 -14.81 -2.01 -9.58
N TRP A 77 -14.52 -2.89 -10.55
CA TRP A 77 -13.57 -4.01 -10.42
C TRP A 77 -12.16 -3.58 -10.01
N SER A 78 -11.78 -2.33 -10.29
CA SER A 78 -10.50 -1.73 -9.88
C SER A 78 -10.32 -1.73 -8.36
N MET A 79 -11.40 -1.58 -7.58
CA MET A 79 -11.35 -1.62 -6.11
C MET A 79 -11.00 -3.03 -5.60
N GLY A 80 -11.59 -4.06 -6.19
CA GLY A 80 -11.28 -5.46 -5.85
C GLY A 80 -9.81 -5.81 -6.15
N LEU A 81 -9.31 -5.37 -7.29
CA LEU A 81 -7.89 -5.48 -7.67
C LEU A 81 -6.97 -4.75 -6.68
N ALA A 82 -7.34 -3.54 -6.25
CA ALA A 82 -6.56 -2.76 -5.31
C ALA A 82 -6.50 -3.42 -3.92
N ILE A 83 -7.61 -3.94 -3.42
CA ILE A 83 -7.65 -4.70 -2.15
C ILE A 83 -6.80 -5.97 -2.26
N GLY A 84 -6.95 -6.74 -3.34
CA GLY A 84 -6.13 -7.94 -3.57
C GLY A 84 -4.64 -7.62 -3.62
N GLY A 85 -4.27 -6.54 -4.31
CA GLY A 85 -2.90 -6.02 -4.34
C GLY A 85 -2.39 -5.60 -2.95
N ALA A 86 -3.20 -4.94 -2.15
CA ALA A 86 -2.84 -4.54 -0.78
C ALA A 86 -2.62 -5.74 0.14
N ILE A 87 -3.40 -6.82 0.00
CA ILE A 87 -3.19 -8.07 0.74
C ILE A 87 -1.85 -8.71 0.34
N LEU A 88 -1.56 -8.83 -0.95
CA LEU A 88 -0.28 -9.35 -1.43
C LEU A 88 0.89 -8.49 -0.94
N TYR A 89 0.71 -7.17 -0.93
CA TYR A 89 1.70 -6.24 -0.43
C TYR A 89 1.94 -6.41 1.08
N ALA A 90 0.89 -6.59 1.87
CA ALA A 90 0.98 -6.87 3.30
C ALA A 90 1.75 -8.18 3.57
N ILE A 91 1.46 -9.24 2.80
CA ILE A 91 2.19 -10.52 2.89
C ILE A 91 3.68 -10.29 2.59
N GLY A 92 4.00 -9.53 1.55
CA GLY A 92 5.38 -9.15 1.22
C GLY A 92 6.08 -8.42 2.38
N GLY A 93 5.40 -7.45 3.01
CA GLY A 93 5.91 -6.74 4.20
C GLY A 93 6.18 -7.68 5.38
N ILE A 94 5.28 -8.63 5.65
CA ILE A 94 5.47 -9.64 6.71
C ILE A 94 6.66 -10.54 6.41
N MET A 95 6.84 -10.98 5.16
CA MET A 95 8.01 -11.78 4.77
C MET A 95 9.33 -11.03 5.00
N LEU A 96 9.36 -9.72 4.73
CA LEU A 96 10.53 -8.90 5.02
C LEU A 96 10.83 -8.81 6.52
N ILE A 97 9.81 -8.74 7.39
CA ILE A 97 9.99 -8.81 8.85
C ILE A 97 10.62 -10.16 9.24
N VAL A 98 10.08 -11.27 8.73
CA VAL A 98 10.62 -12.61 9.02
C VAL A 98 12.09 -12.71 8.60
N GLN A 99 12.45 -12.14 7.45
CA GLN A 99 13.83 -12.10 6.97
C GLN A 99 14.76 -11.23 7.84
N GLN A 100 14.25 -10.22 8.55
CA GLN A 100 15.07 -9.44 9.49
C GLN A 100 15.37 -10.18 10.77
N ILE A 101 14.40 -10.97 11.26
CA ILE A 101 14.50 -11.69 12.54
C ILE A 101 15.42 -12.91 12.39
N ARG A 102 15.45 -13.52 11.20
CA ARG A 102 16.29 -14.67 10.88
C ARG A 102 17.73 -14.28 10.52
#